data_AF-A0A401LYB4-F1
#
_entry.id   AF-A0A401LYB4-F1
#
_cell.length_a   1.000
_cell.length_b   1.000
_cell.length_c   1.000
_cell.angle_alpha   90.00
_cell.angle_beta   90.00
_cell.angle_gamma   90.00
#
_symmetry.space_group_name_H-M   'P 1'
#
loop_
_entity.id
_entity.type
_entity.pdbx_description
1 polymer ?
#
loop_
_entity_poly.entity_id
_entity_poly.type
_entity_poly.pdbx_seq_one_letter_code
_entity_poly.pdbx_strand_id
1 'polypeptide(L)'
;MKKIKFPLFLVGMLVALVACEQDYDFVSDSDVLEANEKSISALKMRSASAEIVPLYMALDSVPEWVKREVTSEQYELWKILSSKYEIDYSFMKGQLTEKRKAHIYSGISRICTDISNGKIDKPMGRLRFLRDEDIMKISKLERLSKEESGNFDSYSTVLQVFSHPRLDIRVKTVLSYSYNKESKEARNINMGSPYVDTDDLKMGASVNGQSQANYNDYGYISVSCAGTLSYYDNGVYGSNDFSFNDSVYL
;
A
#
# COMPACT_ATOMS: atom_id res chain seq x y z
N MET A 1 -24.54 -74.29 -53.25
CA MET A 1 -23.25 -73.62 -52.96
C MET A 1 -23.46 -72.12 -52.82
N LYS A 2 -23.32 -71.58 -51.61
CA LYS A 2 -22.67 -70.29 -51.28
C LYS A 2 -22.85 -70.09 -49.76
N LYS A 3 -21.76 -70.34 -49.03
CA LYS A 3 -21.62 -70.00 -47.61
C LYS A 3 -21.27 -68.51 -47.55
N ILE A 4 -22.02 -67.71 -46.80
CA ILE A 4 -21.55 -66.40 -46.35
C ILE A 4 -21.74 -66.33 -44.84
N LYS A 5 -20.61 -66.04 -44.18
CA LYS A 5 -20.34 -66.14 -42.75
C LYS A 5 -21.00 -64.97 -42.02
N PHE A 6 -21.86 -65.27 -41.06
CA PHE A 6 -22.55 -64.28 -40.23
C PHE A 6 -22.14 -64.30 -38.73
N PRO A 7 -20.83 -64.24 -38.37
CA PRO A 7 -20.52 -63.86 -36.99
C PRO A 7 -19.47 -62.73 -36.84
N LEU A 8 -19.17 -61.95 -37.88
CA LEU A 8 -18.26 -60.79 -37.74
C LEU A 8 -18.96 -59.43 -37.61
N PHE A 9 -20.26 -59.35 -37.88
CA PHE A 9 -20.97 -58.06 -37.85
C PHE A 9 -21.37 -57.64 -36.42
N LEU A 10 -21.56 -58.58 -35.50
CA LEU A 10 -21.97 -58.26 -34.12
C LEU A 10 -20.81 -57.82 -33.22
N VAL A 11 -19.57 -58.23 -33.50
CA VAL A 11 -18.40 -57.84 -32.70
C VAL A 11 -17.90 -56.44 -33.08
N GLY A 12 -18.02 -56.04 -34.36
CA GLY A 12 -17.68 -54.69 -34.81
C GLY A 12 -18.63 -53.61 -34.26
N MET A 13 -19.90 -53.95 -34.02
CA MET A 13 -20.89 -53.01 -33.52
C MET A 13 -20.79 -52.77 -32.00
N LEU A 14 -20.26 -53.74 -31.25
CA LEU A 14 -20.00 -53.58 -29.81
C LEU A 14 -18.71 -52.81 -29.50
N VAL A 15 -17.69 -52.89 -30.35
CA VAL A 15 -16.45 -52.11 -30.18
C VAL A 15 -16.60 -50.66 -30.64
N ALA A 16 -17.53 -50.37 -31.56
CA ALA A 16 -17.84 -48.99 -31.98
C ALA A 16 -18.69 -48.20 -30.96
N LEU A 17 -19.34 -48.86 -30.00
CA LEU A 17 -20.09 -48.19 -28.93
C LEU A 17 -19.24 -47.87 -27.69
N VAL A 18 -18.02 -48.41 -27.59
CA VAL A 18 -17.10 -48.17 -26.46
C VAL A 18 -16.04 -47.09 -26.78
N ALA A 19 -16.04 -46.55 -27.99
CA ALA A 19 -15.06 -45.55 -28.44
C ALA A 19 -15.74 -44.24 -28.84
N CYS A 20 -16.33 -43.54 -27.86
CA CYS A 20 -16.43 -42.08 -27.75
C CYS A 20 -17.36 -41.70 -26.58
N GLU A 21 -17.06 -42.19 -25.39
CA GLU A 21 -17.39 -41.44 -24.17
C GLU A 21 -16.14 -40.63 -23.86
N GLN A 22 -15.91 -39.56 -24.66
CA GLN A 22 -15.14 -38.46 -24.14
C GLN A 22 -16.07 -37.77 -23.15
N ASP A 23 -15.83 -38.00 -21.86
CA ASP A 23 -16.27 -37.08 -20.81
C ASP A 23 -15.70 -35.70 -21.17
N TYR A 24 -16.42 -34.99 -22.04
CA TYR A 24 -16.37 -33.54 -22.03
C TYR A 24 -17.07 -33.18 -20.74
N ASP A 25 -16.27 -32.98 -19.69
CA ASP A 25 -16.66 -32.14 -18.57
C ASP A 25 -17.13 -30.82 -19.19
N PHE A 26 -18.44 -30.74 -19.45
CA PHE A 26 -19.12 -29.49 -19.73
C PHE A 26 -19.10 -28.74 -18.41
N VAL A 27 -17.94 -28.16 -18.08
CA VAL A 27 -17.84 -27.12 -17.08
C VAL A 27 -18.79 -26.06 -17.60
N SER A 28 -19.97 -25.97 -16.99
CA SER A 28 -20.98 -25.08 -17.51
C SER A 28 -20.38 -23.69 -17.53
N ASP A 29 -20.72 -22.86 -18.52
CA ASP A 29 -20.29 -21.46 -18.52
C ASP A 29 -20.64 -20.78 -17.18
N SER A 30 -21.63 -21.29 -16.45
CA SER A 30 -21.98 -20.87 -15.09
C SER A 30 -20.96 -21.27 -14.02
N ASP A 31 -20.37 -22.47 -14.08
CA ASP A 31 -19.32 -22.90 -13.15
C ASP A 31 -17.99 -22.18 -13.42
N VAL A 32 -17.69 -21.91 -14.70
CA VAL A 32 -16.55 -21.05 -15.09
C VAL A 32 -16.80 -19.61 -14.66
N LEU A 33 -18.02 -19.09 -14.82
CA LEU A 33 -18.38 -17.76 -14.32
C LEU A 33 -18.29 -17.69 -12.81
N GLU A 34 -18.79 -18.68 -12.08
CA GLU A 34 -18.77 -18.69 -10.61
C GLU A 34 -17.34 -18.84 -10.09
N ALA A 35 -16.52 -19.69 -10.72
CA ALA A 35 -15.09 -19.78 -10.42
C ALA A 35 -14.34 -18.47 -10.74
N ASN A 36 -14.70 -17.79 -11.83
CA ASN A 36 -14.14 -16.49 -12.19
C ASN A 36 -14.63 -15.38 -11.27
N GLU A 37 -15.90 -15.35 -10.88
CA GLU A 37 -16.46 -14.42 -9.91
C GLU A 37 -15.86 -14.64 -8.54
N LYS A 38 -15.65 -15.89 -8.12
CA LYS A 38 -14.96 -16.23 -6.88
C LYS A 38 -13.48 -15.86 -6.95
N SER A 39 -12.83 -16.02 -8.10
CA SER A 39 -11.45 -15.60 -8.33
C SER A 39 -11.31 -14.08 -8.38
N ILE A 40 -12.25 -13.36 -9.01
CA ILE A 40 -12.35 -11.90 -9.01
C ILE A 40 -12.70 -11.40 -7.61
N SER A 41 -13.55 -12.09 -6.86
CA SER A 41 -13.89 -11.76 -5.48
C SER A 41 -12.73 -12.06 -4.53
N ALA A 42 -11.94 -13.10 -4.79
CA ALA A 42 -10.71 -13.41 -4.07
C ALA A 42 -9.58 -12.44 -4.45
N LEU A 43 -9.52 -11.97 -5.70
CA LEU A 43 -8.63 -10.90 -6.15
C LEU A 43 -9.07 -9.55 -5.58
N LYS A 44 -10.38 -9.28 -5.47
CA LYS A 44 -10.96 -8.12 -4.79
C LYS A 44 -10.80 -8.21 -3.27
N MET A 45 -10.80 -9.39 -2.67
CA MET A 45 -10.44 -9.60 -1.26
C MET A 45 -8.93 -9.52 -1.05
N ARG A 46 -8.11 -9.86 -2.06
CA ARG A 46 -6.67 -9.62 -2.06
C ARG A 46 -6.31 -8.16 -2.38
N SER A 47 -7.15 -7.40 -3.09
CA SER A 47 -7.01 -5.95 -3.24
C SER A 47 -7.60 -5.21 -2.03
N ALA A 48 -8.67 -5.74 -1.44
CA ALA A 48 -9.15 -5.44 -0.10
C ALA A 48 -8.37 -6.22 0.97
N SER A 49 -7.10 -6.56 0.70
CA SER A 49 -6.17 -6.96 1.74
C SER A 49 -5.85 -5.72 2.57
N ALA A 50 -6.79 -5.35 3.43
CA ALA A 50 -6.66 -4.36 4.48
C ALA A 50 -5.70 -3.21 4.10
N GLU A 51 -6.16 -2.24 3.28
CA GLU A 51 -5.51 -0.94 3.30
C GLU A 51 -5.58 -0.47 4.76
N ILE A 52 -4.48 -0.66 5.50
CA ILE A 52 -4.40 -0.30 6.90
C ILE A 52 -4.48 1.22 6.91
N VAL A 53 -5.68 1.75 7.16
CA VAL A 53 -5.85 3.16 7.49
C VAL A 53 -4.83 3.43 8.60
N PRO A 54 -3.87 4.36 8.39
CA PRO A 54 -2.83 4.63 9.36
C PRO A 54 -3.48 4.90 10.72
N LEU A 55 -3.24 4.02 11.68
CA LEU A 55 -3.77 4.15 13.02
C LEU A 55 -2.68 4.72 13.90
N TYR A 56 -2.71 6.03 14.03
CA TYR A 56 -1.80 6.76 14.91
C TYR A 56 -2.14 6.47 16.37
N MET A 57 -1.18 5.86 17.06
CA MET A 57 -1.26 5.68 18.50
C MET A 57 -1.02 7.02 19.19
N ALA A 58 -1.78 7.28 20.25
CA ALA A 58 -1.61 8.48 21.07
C ALA A 58 -0.19 8.57 21.66
N LEU A 59 0.20 9.78 22.05
CA LEU A 59 1.47 9.99 22.76
C LEU A 59 1.60 9.09 23.99
N ASP A 60 2.83 8.70 24.29
CA ASP A 60 3.19 7.79 25.38
C ASP A 60 2.54 6.39 25.27
N SER A 61 1.99 6.04 24.11
CA SER A 61 1.35 4.74 23.87
C SER A 61 2.12 3.92 22.83
N VAL A 62 2.44 2.67 23.19
CA VAL A 62 2.97 1.65 22.28
C VAL A 62 2.04 0.45 22.34
N PRO A 63 1.54 -0.08 21.21
CA PRO A 63 0.67 -1.25 21.23
C PRO A 63 1.37 -2.48 21.81
N GLU A 64 0.68 -3.24 22.67
CA GLU A 64 1.24 -4.45 23.32
C GLU A 64 1.76 -5.50 22.35
N TRP A 65 1.21 -5.55 21.13
CA TRP A 65 1.69 -6.49 20.12
C TRP A 65 3.09 -6.14 19.61
N VAL A 66 3.49 -4.87 19.61
CA VAL A 66 4.84 -4.44 19.18
C VAL A 66 5.92 -5.08 20.06
N LYS A 67 5.66 -5.26 21.35
CA LYS A 67 6.59 -5.91 22.29
C LYS A 67 6.98 -7.32 21.88
N ARG A 68 6.15 -8.02 21.10
CA ARG A 68 6.43 -9.37 20.59
C ARG A 68 7.23 -9.37 19.29
N GLU A 69 7.22 -8.26 18.56
CA GLU A 69 7.86 -8.14 17.23
C GLU A 69 9.28 -7.57 17.30
N VAL A 70 9.66 -7.00 18.44
CA VAL A 70 10.91 -6.25 18.62
C VAL A 70 11.66 -6.72 19.86
N THR A 71 12.98 -6.47 19.91
CA THR A 71 13.77 -6.76 21.12
C THR A 71 13.42 -5.78 22.24
N SER A 72 13.78 -6.10 23.49
CA SER A 72 13.57 -5.19 24.63
C SER A 72 14.22 -3.81 24.41
N GLU A 73 15.42 -3.76 23.83
CA GLU A 73 16.11 -2.50 23.50
C GLU A 73 15.35 -1.69 22.45
N GLN A 74 14.86 -2.35 21.40
CA GLN A 74 14.05 -1.71 20.36
C GLN A 74 12.72 -1.21 20.92
N TYR A 75 12.11 -1.95 21.84
CA TYR A 75 10.86 -1.55 22.50
C TYR A 75 11.03 -0.27 23.32
N GLU A 76 12.15 -0.13 24.04
CA GLU A 76 12.45 1.10 24.77
C GLU A 76 12.66 2.30 23.84
N LEU A 77 13.28 2.09 22.67
CA LEU A 77 13.34 3.14 21.64
C LEU A 77 11.95 3.58 21.20
N TRP A 78 11.01 2.65 21.00
CA TRP A 78 9.63 2.97 20.64
C TRP A 78 8.90 3.75 21.72
N LYS A 79 9.14 3.45 22.99
CA LYS A 79 8.59 4.24 24.12
C LYS A 79 9.14 5.66 24.17
N ILE A 80 10.45 5.83 23.97
CA ILE A 80 11.05 7.17 23.93
C ILE A 80 10.46 7.95 22.76
N LEU A 81 10.38 7.33 21.58
CA LEU A 81 9.84 7.97 20.38
C LEU A 81 8.36 8.35 20.56
N SER A 82 7.52 7.47 21.15
CA SER A 82 6.09 7.73 21.35
C SER A 82 5.82 8.86 22.33
N SER A 83 6.78 9.25 23.18
CA SER A 83 6.64 10.42 24.05
C SER A 83 6.56 11.76 23.31
N LYS A 84 7.01 11.80 22.05
CA LYS A 84 7.01 13.00 21.20
C LYS A 84 6.25 12.85 19.90
N TYR A 85 5.98 11.62 19.45
CA TYR A 85 5.30 11.36 18.18
C TYR A 85 4.08 10.46 18.36
N GLU A 86 3.00 10.78 17.65
CA GLU A 86 1.90 9.84 17.42
C GLU A 86 2.32 8.89 16.29
N ILE A 87 2.40 7.59 16.53
CA ILE A 87 3.08 6.66 15.61
C ILE A 87 2.10 5.68 14.99
N ASP A 88 2.18 5.52 13.66
CA ASP A 88 1.58 4.39 12.96
C ASP A 88 2.54 3.19 12.95
N TYR A 89 2.18 2.15 13.69
CA TYR A 89 2.95 0.90 13.79
C TYR A 89 2.60 -0.13 12.70
N SER A 90 1.62 0.16 11.83
CA SER A 90 1.13 -0.78 10.81
C SER A 90 2.23 -1.38 9.93
N PHE A 91 3.31 -0.62 9.68
CA PHE A 91 4.46 -1.04 8.89
C PHE A 91 5.16 -2.31 9.42
N MET A 92 5.00 -2.65 10.71
CA MET A 92 5.57 -3.86 11.30
C MET A 92 4.71 -5.12 11.08
N LYS A 93 3.45 -4.97 10.65
CA LYS A 93 2.56 -6.12 10.40
C LYS A 93 2.87 -6.85 9.10
N GLY A 94 3.79 -6.32 8.28
CA GLY A 94 4.31 -6.94 7.06
C GLY A 94 5.76 -7.38 7.21
N GLN A 95 6.29 -8.06 6.18
CA GLN A 95 7.70 -8.43 6.15
C GLN A 95 8.57 -7.19 5.88
N LEU A 96 9.45 -6.84 6.81
CA LEU A 96 10.50 -5.85 6.61
C LEU A 96 11.80 -6.57 6.26
N THR A 97 12.52 -6.09 5.24
CA THR A 97 13.86 -6.62 4.98
C THR A 97 14.79 -6.24 6.14
N GLU A 98 15.79 -7.10 6.45
CA GLU A 98 16.78 -6.79 7.50
C GLU A 98 17.49 -5.46 7.24
N LYS A 99 17.73 -5.13 5.97
CA LYS A 99 18.30 -3.84 5.56
C LYS A 99 17.39 -2.67 5.93
N ARG A 100 16.08 -2.79 5.65
CA ARG A 100 15.10 -1.75 6.00
C ARG A 100 14.96 -1.62 7.51
N LYS A 101 14.88 -2.73 8.23
CA LYS A 101 14.82 -2.77 9.69
C LYS A 101 16.03 -2.07 10.31
N ALA A 102 17.25 -2.38 9.86
CA ALA A 102 18.47 -1.73 10.31
C ALA A 102 18.47 -0.22 10.02
N HIS A 103 17.98 0.19 8.85
CA HIS A 103 17.87 1.60 8.49
C HIS A 103 16.91 2.37 9.39
N ILE A 104 15.72 1.81 9.64
CA ILE A 104 14.69 2.39 10.53
C ILE A 104 15.26 2.54 11.94
N TYR A 105 15.84 1.49 12.52
CA TYR A 105 16.37 1.56 13.89
C TYR A 105 17.57 2.50 14.03
N SER A 106 18.44 2.60 13.01
CA SER A 106 19.50 3.61 13.01
C SER A 106 18.93 5.03 13.07
N GLY A 107 17.82 5.30 12.40
CA GLY A 107 17.12 6.59 12.45
C GLY A 107 16.48 6.86 13.79
N ILE A 108 15.72 5.89 14.30
CA ILE A 108 15.04 5.99 15.60
C ILE A 108 16.04 6.24 16.71
N SER A 109 17.16 5.51 16.77
CA SER A 109 18.20 5.72 17.79
C SER A 109 18.73 7.15 17.79
N ARG A 110 18.88 7.78 16.61
CA ARG A 110 19.28 9.18 16.51
C ARG A 110 18.21 10.11 17.06
N ILE A 111 16.96 9.93 16.64
CA ILE A 111 15.83 10.75 17.11
C ILE A 111 15.66 10.62 18.64
N CYS A 112 15.70 9.40 19.18
CA CYS A 112 15.60 9.15 20.61
C CYS A 112 16.75 9.77 21.39
N THR A 113 17.96 9.85 20.81
CA THR A 113 19.09 10.57 21.39
C THR A 113 18.79 12.08 21.48
N ASP A 114 18.22 12.66 20.42
CA ASP A 114 17.85 14.08 20.40
C ASP A 114 16.69 14.40 21.37
N ILE A 115 15.73 13.49 21.54
CA ILE A 115 14.68 13.57 22.58
C ILE A 115 15.31 13.53 23.97
N SER A 116 16.17 12.53 24.23
CA SER A 116 16.79 12.34 25.55
C SER A 116 17.71 13.50 25.95
N ASN A 117 18.35 14.14 24.97
CA ASN A 117 19.18 15.32 25.17
C ASN A 117 18.37 16.63 25.23
N GLY A 118 17.04 16.58 25.14
CA GLY A 118 16.16 17.74 25.23
C GLY A 118 16.15 18.64 23.98
N LYS A 119 16.71 18.21 22.85
CA LYS A 119 16.59 18.95 21.58
C LYS A 119 15.19 18.87 21.00
N ILE A 120 14.50 17.75 21.23
CA ILE A 120 13.09 17.55 20.94
C ILE A 120 12.34 17.49 22.27
N ASP A 121 11.82 18.64 22.71
CA ASP A 121 11.17 18.81 24.00
C ASP A 121 9.63 18.83 23.89
N LYS A 122 9.09 19.15 22.72
CA LYS A 122 7.65 19.27 22.45
C LYS A 122 7.11 18.11 21.61
N PRO A 123 5.79 17.86 21.65
CA PRO A 123 5.14 16.98 20.68
C PRO A 123 5.41 17.44 19.25
N MET A 124 5.80 16.48 18.40
CA MET A 124 6.22 16.70 17.02
C MET A 124 5.15 16.29 15.99
N GLY A 125 4.02 15.74 16.47
CA GLY A 125 2.91 15.32 15.62
C GLY A 125 3.03 13.86 15.18
N ARG A 126 2.45 13.56 14.01
CA ARG A 126 2.33 12.20 13.50
C ARG A 126 3.59 11.74 12.79
N LEU A 127 3.99 10.49 12.99
CA LEU A 127 5.13 9.85 12.34
C LEU A 127 4.74 8.48 11.82
N ARG A 128 5.05 8.22 10.55
CA ARG A 128 4.89 6.92 9.90
C ARG A 128 6.17 6.47 9.22
N PHE A 129 6.32 5.16 9.13
CA PHE A 129 7.45 4.51 8.47
C PHE A 129 6.95 3.81 7.22
N LEU A 130 7.67 3.96 6.10
CA LEU A 130 7.35 3.26 4.86
C LEU A 130 7.93 1.84 4.87
N ARG A 131 7.23 0.87 4.28
CA ARG A 131 7.80 -0.44 3.95
C ARG A 131 8.52 -0.36 2.61
N ASP A 132 9.39 -1.33 2.33
CA ASP A 132 10.08 -1.40 1.04
C ASP A 132 9.09 -1.52 -0.13
N GLU A 133 7.97 -2.24 0.06
CA GLU A 133 6.92 -2.42 -0.94
C GLU A 133 6.11 -1.14 -1.22
N ASP A 134 6.06 -0.21 -0.27
CA ASP A 134 5.37 1.07 -0.43
C ASP A 134 6.23 2.08 -1.22
N ILE A 135 7.51 1.77 -1.44
CA ILE A 135 8.48 2.65 -2.09
C ILE A 135 8.76 2.15 -3.51
N MET A 136 8.26 2.89 -4.50
CA MET A 136 8.52 2.63 -5.90
C MET A 136 9.80 3.34 -6.33
N LYS A 137 10.75 2.59 -6.90
CA LYS A 137 11.92 3.19 -7.55
C LYS A 137 11.53 3.71 -8.93
N ILE A 138 11.66 5.02 -9.15
CA ILE A 138 11.41 5.64 -10.46
C ILE A 138 12.63 5.36 -11.35
N SER A 139 12.41 4.72 -12.49
CA SER A 139 13.49 4.32 -13.38
C SER A 139 14.09 5.54 -14.11
N LYS A 140 15.36 5.45 -14.53
CA LYS A 140 15.99 6.53 -15.31
C LYS A 140 15.31 6.74 -16.68
N LEU A 141 14.68 5.70 -17.24
CA LEU A 141 13.98 5.80 -18.54
C LEU A 141 12.72 6.67 -18.48
N GLU A 142 12.04 6.72 -17.33
CA GLU A 142 10.89 7.60 -17.09
C GLU A 142 11.31 9.08 -16.90
N ARG A 143 12.62 9.38 -16.92
CA ARG A 143 13.22 10.69 -16.68
C ARG A 143 13.84 11.30 -17.94
N LEU A 144 13.15 11.28 -19.08
CA LEU A 144 13.61 11.82 -20.38
C LEU A 144 14.04 13.32 -20.40
N SER A 145 14.19 14.01 -19.26
CA SER A 145 14.49 15.45 -19.21
C SER A 145 15.35 15.93 -18.02
N LYS A 146 16.06 15.08 -17.27
CA LYS A 146 16.93 15.56 -16.18
C LYS A 146 18.37 15.05 -16.32
N GLU A 147 19.31 16.00 -16.20
CA GLU A 147 20.76 15.79 -16.07
C GLU A 147 21.08 14.59 -15.18
N GLU A 148 22.18 13.90 -15.49
CA GLU A 148 22.67 12.74 -14.76
C GLU A 148 22.55 12.98 -13.25
N SER A 149 21.65 12.24 -12.60
CA SER A 149 21.30 12.48 -11.20
C SER A 149 22.38 12.02 -10.21
N GLY A 150 23.66 12.08 -10.59
CA GLY A 150 24.79 11.61 -9.80
C GLY A 150 24.50 10.30 -9.07
N ASN A 151 24.77 10.31 -7.75
CA ASN A 151 24.53 9.19 -6.82
C ASN A 151 23.11 9.19 -6.21
N PHE A 152 22.15 9.95 -6.75
CA PHE A 152 20.78 9.98 -6.26
C PHE A 152 19.88 9.05 -7.08
N ASP A 153 19.23 8.11 -6.37
CA ASP A 153 18.13 7.31 -6.88
C ASP A 153 16.80 8.07 -6.68
N SER A 154 15.84 7.92 -7.59
CA SER A 154 14.50 8.52 -7.46
C SER A 154 13.47 7.52 -6.98
N TYR A 155 12.58 8.01 -6.14
CA TYR A 155 11.58 7.22 -5.45
C TYR A 155 10.24 7.95 -5.45
N SER A 156 9.16 7.18 -5.39
CA SER A 156 7.82 7.67 -5.09
C SER A 156 7.08 6.72 -4.17
N THR A 157 6.11 7.26 -3.44
CA THR A 157 5.17 6.50 -2.63
C THR A 157 3.80 7.17 -2.69
N VAL A 158 2.74 6.37 -2.56
CA VAL A 158 1.36 6.88 -2.51
C VAL A 158 0.96 7.02 -1.05
N LEU A 159 0.52 8.22 -0.68
CA LEU A 159 0.01 8.52 0.65
C LEU A 159 -1.50 8.71 0.58
N GLN A 160 -2.23 7.93 1.37
CA GLN A 160 -3.63 8.21 1.66
C GLN A 160 -3.70 9.35 2.69
N VAL A 161 -4.33 10.45 2.32
CA VAL A 161 -4.45 11.67 3.16
C VAL A 161 -5.83 11.82 3.78
N PHE A 162 -6.84 11.20 3.19
CA PHE A 162 -8.20 11.16 3.74
C PHE A 162 -8.91 9.87 3.31
N SER A 163 -9.81 9.38 4.16
CA SER A 163 -10.75 8.31 3.84
C SER A 163 -12.13 8.70 4.34
N HIS A 164 -13.13 8.59 3.48
CA HIS A 164 -14.50 8.90 3.87
C HIS A 164 -15.02 7.86 4.86
N PRO A 165 -15.67 8.25 5.97
CA PRO A 165 -16.01 7.33 7.05
C PRO A 165 -17.06 6.27 6.71
N ARG A 166 -17.80 6.44 5.61
CA ARG A 166 -18.94 5.56 5.25
C ARG A 166 -18.97 5.11 3.80
N LEU A 167 -18.17 5.74 2.95
CA LEU A 167 -18.19 5.52 1.50
C LEU A 167 -16.82 5.04 1.10
N ASP A 168 -16.76 4.26 0.02
CA ASP A 168 -15.52 3.81 -0.58
C ASP A 168 -14.85 4.94 -1.36
N ILE A 169 -14.51 6.04 -0.68
CA ILE A 169 -13.81 7.19 -1.26
C ILE A 169 -12.59 7.48 -0.40
N ARG A 170 -11.43 7.52 -1.05
CA ARG A 170 -10.16 7.92 -0.46
C ARG A 170 -9.62 9.11 -1.24
N VAL A 171 -8.89 9.97 -0.54
CA VAL A 171 -8.03 10.96 -1.18
C VAL A 171 -6.59 10.51 -1.00
N LYS A 172 -5.88 10.38 -2.13
CA LYS A 172 -4.48 9.98 -2.17
C LYS A 172 -3.65 11.09 -2.81
N THR A 173 -2.35 11.05 -2.58
CA THR A 173 -1.34 11.93 -3.19
C THR A 173 -0.05 11.15 -3.36
N VAL A 174 0.80 11.59 -4.29
CA VAL A 174 2.10 10.94 -4.54
C VAL A 174 3.20 11.82 -3.94
N LEU A 175 3.98 11.25 -3.03
CA LEU A 175 5.24 11.83 -2.57
C LEU A 175 6.37 11.30 -3.44
N SER A 176 7.14 12.20 -4.05
CA SER A 176 8.31 11.87 -4.88
C SER A 176 9.55 12.55 -4.33
N TYR A 177 10.68 11.84 -4.32
CA TYR A 177 11.95 12.36 -3.80
C TYR A 177 13.14 11.67 -4.47
N SER A 178 14.30 12.30 -4.39
CA SER A 178 15.60 11.73 -4.76
C SER A 178 16.40 11.48 -3.50
N TYR A 179 16.98 10.29 -3.33
CA TYR A 179 17.73 9.93 -2.13
C TYR A 179 19.12 9.40 -2.47
N ASN A 180 20.14 9.91 -1.77
CA ASN A 180 21.50 9.42 -1.83
C ASN A 180 21.78 8.51 -0.63
N LYS A 181 22.10 7.25 -0.91
CA LYS A 181 22.34 6.22 0.11
C LYS A 181 23.64 6.41 0.89
N GLU A 182 24.66 7.02 0.27
CA GLU A 182 25.97 7.26 0.88
C GLU A 182 25.91 8.43 1.86
N SER A 183 25.41 9.59 1.42
CA SER A 183 25.28 10.77 2.28
C SER A 183 24.05 10.73 3.20
N LYS A 184 23.10 9.82 2.97
CA LYS A 184 21.80 9.73 3.66
C LYS A 184 20.98 11.03 3.54
N GLU A 185 21.03 11.67 2.38
CA GLU A 185 20.31 12.91 2.09
C GLU A 185 19.18 12.71 1.08
N ALA A 186 18.07 13.42 1.28
CA ALA A 186 16.98 13.52 0.32
C ALA A 186 16.91 14.91 -0.34
N ARG A 187 16.59 14.97 -1.63
CA ARG A 187 16.46 16.19 -2.44
C ARG A 187 15.32 16.05 -3.46
N ASN A 188 14.97 17.15 -4.14
CA ASN A 188 13.89 17.18 -5.13
C ASN A 188 12.57 16.59 -4.60
N ILE A 189 12.24 16.95 -3.36
CA ILE A 189 11.05 16.46 -2.68
C ILE A 189 9.85 17.23 -3.21
N ASN A 190 8.83 16.50 -3.64
CA ASN A 190 7.61 17.05 -4.16
C ASN A 190 6.42 16.18 -3.77
N MET A 191 5.29 16.81 -3.47
CA MET A 191 4.01 16.11 -3.43
C MET A 191 3.14 16.51 -4.61
N GLY A 192 2.55 15.52 -5.25
CA GLY A 192 1.56 15.75 -6.30
C GLY A 192 0.28 16.39 -5.75
N SER A 193 -0.55 16.86 -6.68
CA SER A 193 -1.92 17.27 -6.34
C SER A 193 -2.70 16.06 -5.78
N PRO A 194 -3.54 16.26 -4.75
CA PRO A 194 -4.41 15.20 -4.27
C PRO A 194 -5.36 14.75 -5.38
N TYR A 195 -5.68 13.46 -5.38
CA TYR A 195 -6.63 12.86 -6.32
C TYR A 195 -7.55 11.90 -5.57
N VAL A 196 -8.73 11.64 -6.16
CA VAL A 196 -9.71 10.71 -5.61
C VAL A 196 -9.36 9.29 -6.05
N ASP A 197 -9.48 8.36 -5.11
CA ASP A 197 -9.33 6.92 -5.29
C ASP A 197 -10.61 6.24 -4.76
N THR A 198 -11.28 5.47 -5.61
CA THR A 198 -12.56 4.79 -5.33
C THR A 198 -12.65 3.53 -6.19
N ASP A 199 -13.16 2.44 -5.63
CA ASP A 199 -13.45 1.23 -6.42
C ASP A 199 -14.86 1.30 -7.06
N ASP A 200 -15.71 2.24 -6.61
CA ASP A 200 -17.00 2.53 -7.24
C ASP A 200 -16.83 3.53 -8.39
N LEU A 201 -16.78 2.99 -9.61
CA LEU A 201 -16.66 3.74 -10.86
C LEU A 201 -17.88 4.61 -11.20
N LYS A 202 -19.02 4.42 -10.53
CA LYS A 202 -20.24 5.21 -10.77
C LYS A 202 -20.34 6.43 -9.86
N MET A 203 -19.52 6.48 -8.82
CA MET A 203 -19.52 7.58 -7.87
C MET A 203 -18.83 8.81 -8.47
N GLY A 204 -19.60 9.90 -8.62
CA GLY A 204 -19.04 11.18 -9.01
C GLY A 204 -18.32 11.81 -7.82
N ALA A 205 -16.99 11.81 -7.82
CA ALA A 205 -16.19 12.42 -6.76
C ALA A 205 -15.03 13.23 -7.33
N SER A 206 -14.71 14.33 -6.67
CA SER A 206 -13.60 15.22 -7.02
C SER A 206 -12.95 15.79 -5.77
N VAL A 207 -11.69 16.18 -5.90
CA VAL A 207 -10.96 16.81 -4.82
C VAL A 207 -10.33 18.11 -5.32
N ASN A 208 -10.44 19.15 -4.50
CA ASN A 208 -9.67 20.37 -4.66
C ASN A 208 -8.83 20.55 -3.41
N GLY A 209 -7.51 20.61 -3.57
CA GLY A 209 -6.60 20.73 -2.44
C GLY A 209 -5.16 20.95 -2.89
N GLN A 210 -4.32 21.22 -1.90
CA GLN A 210 -2.89 21.44 -2.10
C GLN A 210 -2.08 20.54 -1.19
N SER A 211 -0.95 20.08 -1.71
CA SER A 211 0.02 19.25 -1.00
C SER A 211 1.37 19.94 -0.98
N GLN A 212 2.12 19.76 0.09
CA GLN A 212 3.50 20.22 0.21
C GLN A 212 4.33 19.22 1.01
N ALA A 213 5.62 19.15 0.71
CA ALA A 213 6.55 18.31 1.43
C ALA A 213 7.90 19.01 1.60
N ASN A 214 8.51 18.81 2.76
CA ASN A 214 9.80 19.39 3.13
C ASN A 214 10.68 18.33 3.81
N TYR A 215 11.96 18.27 3.45
CA TYR A 215 12.92 17.49 4.24
C TYR A 215 13.25 18.23 5.53
N ASN A 216 13.47 17.50 6.60
CA ASN A 216 13.97 18.10 7.82
C ASN A 216 15.32 17.54 8.26
N ASP A 217 15.91 18.22 9.24
CA ASP A 217 17.22 17.88 9.80
C ASP A 217 17.21 16.53 10.56
N TYR A 218 16.03 16.07 10.97
CA TYR A 218 15.83 14.80 11.66
C TYR A 218 15.75 13.59 10.71
N GLY A 219 15.87 13.82 9.39
CA GLY A 219 16.02 12.78 8.38
C GLY A 219 14.71 12.17 7.88
N TYR A 220 13.58 12.80 8.15
CA TYR A 220 12.27 12.43 7.62
C TYR A 220 11.67 13.56 6.78
N ILE A 221 10.68 13.23 5.97
CA ILE A 221 9.95 14.21 5.16
C ILE A 221 8.70 14.63 5.92
N SER A 222 8.56 15.92 6.22
CA SER A 222 7.30 16.49 6.69
C SER A 222 6.38 16.69 5.49
N VAL A 223 5.18 16.14 5.55
CA VAL A 223 4.18 16.20 4.49
C VAL A 223 2.90 16.83 5.02
N SER A 224 2.26 17.67 4.22
CA SER A 224 0.93 18.15 4.53
C SER A 224 0.07 18.24 3.28
N CYS A 225 -1.21 17.94 3.45
CA CYS A 225 -2.22 18.05 2.40
C CYS A 225 -3.52 18.56 3.01
N ALA A 226 -4.15 19.55 2.39
CA ALA A 226 -5.44 20.03 2.83
C ALA A 226 -6.31 20.38 1.63
N GLY A 227 -7.61 20.20 1.78
CA GLY A 227 -8.56 20.45 0.72
C GLY A 227 -9.97 20.01 1.06
N THR A 228 -10.80 19.96 0.02
CA THR A 228 -12.21 19.61 0.10
C THR A 228 -12.48 18.48 -0.86
N LEU A 229 -12.97 17.36 -0.34
CA LEU A 229 -13.58 16.29 -1.11
C LEU A 229 -15.03 16.67 -1.42
N SER A 230 -15.45 16.54 -2.67
CA SER A 230 -16.84 16.69 -3.12
C SER A 230 -17.28 15.39 -3.76
N TYR A 231 -18.48 14.91 -3.47
CA TYR A 231 -18.98 13.65 -3.99
C TYR A 231 -20.51 13.63 -4.15
N TYR A 232 -21.01 12.68 -4.95
CA TYR A 232 -22.43 12.38 -5.09
C TYR A 232 -22.71 10.96 -4.65
N ASP A 233 -23.57 10.80 -3.66
CA ASP A 233 -24.05 9.52 -3.16
C ASP A 233 -25.56 9.43 -3.41
N ASN A 234 -25.99 8.48 -4.25
CA ASN A 234 -27.39 8.27 -4.59
C ASN A 234 -28.15 9.55 -5.02
N GLY A 235 -27.48 10.42 -5.77
CA GLY A 235 -28.03 11.70 -6.25
C GLY A 235 -27.99 12.83 -5.22
N VAL A 236 -27.47 12.60 -4.02
CA VAL A 236 -27.26 13.61 -2.99
C VAL A 236 -25.81 14.09 -3.04
N TYR A 237 -25.62 15.40 -3.14
CA TYR A 237 -24.30 16.01 -3.05
C TYR A 237 -23.80 16.03 -1.59
N GLY A 238 -22.56 15.63 -1.39
CA GLY A 238 -21.85 15.68 -0.12
C GLY A 238 -20.46 16.31 -0.28
N SER A 239 -19.91 16.80 0.84
CA SER A 239 -18.58 17.36 0.87
C SER A 239 -17.93 17.21 2.24
N ASN A 240 -16.62 17.00 2.26
CA ASN A 240 -15.79 16.95 3.47
C ASN A 240 -14.51 17.74 3.28
N ASP A 241 -14.27 18.70 4.16
CA ASP A 241 -12.95 19.28 4.33
C ASP A 241 -12.04 18.30 5.05
N PHE A 242 -10.78 18.26 4.63
CA PHE A 242 -9.75 17.45 5.26
C PHE A 242 -8.45 18.23 5.40
N SER A 243 -7.71 17.87 6.44
CA SER A 243 -6.34 18.32 6.66
C SER A 243 -5.51 17.15 7.13
N PHE A 244 -4.34 17.00 6.55
CA PHE A 244 -3.40 15.93 6.77
C PHE A 244 -2.03 16.54 7.02
N ASN A 245 -1.37 16.16 8.11
CA ASN A 245 -0.03 16.61 8.49
C ASN A 245 0.70 15.44 9.13
N ASP A 246 1.67 14.89 8.42
CA ASP A 246 2.41 13.72 8.85
C ASP A 246 3.91 13.92 8.64
N SER A 247 4.70 13.12 9.35
CA SER A 247 6.11 12.91 9.12
C SER A 247 6.31 11.52 8.52
N VAL A 248 7.00 11.43 7.40
CA VAL A 248 7.26 10.17 6.68
C VAL A 248 8.75 9.85 6.75
N TYR A 249 9.08 8.79 7.48
CA TYR A 249 10.44 8.28 7.56
C TYR A 249 10.77 7.41 6.33
N LEU A 250 11.75 7.87 5.56
CA LEU A 250 12.20 7.27 4.29
C LEU A 250 12.84 5.92 4.45
#